data_AF-A0A9E0MD06-F1
#
_entry.id   AF-A0A9E0MD06-F1
#
_cell.length_a   1.000
_cell.length_b   1.000
_cell.length_c   1.000
_cell.angle_alpha   90.00
_cell.angle_beta   90.00
_cell.angle_gamma   90.00
#
_symmetry.space_group_name_H-M   'P 1'
#
loop_
_entity.id
_entity.type
_entity.pdbx_description
1 polymer ?
#
loop_
_entity_poly.entity_id
_entity_poly.type
_entity_poly.pdbx_seq_one_letter_code
_entity_poly.pdbx_strand_id
1 'polypeptide(L)'
;AEVVAVATAPSQARAPAPVAAAATTPSAGLPRVAPFALPIDALAQMAQQSGLNWVNSDAEKIRLAQDAIAAQPEAIHVPREIAAPVVVDEGPLVLVETKRDLRNLNLPFEQNSAS
;
A
#
# COMPACT_ATOMS: atom_id res chain seq x y z
N ALA A 1 48.04 37.28 41.89
CA ALA A 1 48.06 36.58 40.60
C ALA A 1 47.11 35.42 40.71
N GLU A 2 45.94 35.61 40.12
CA GLU A 2 44.82 34.69 40.06
C GLU A 2 44.95 33.88 38.76
N VAL A 3 44.75 32.57 38.82
CA VAL A 3 44.31 31.77 37.66
C VAL A 3 43.32 30.73 38.16
N VAL A 4 42.06 31.02 37.83
CA VAL A 4 40.86 30.24 38.10
C VAL A 4 40.86 29.01 37.17
N ALA A 5 40.68 27.83 37.77
CA ALA A 5 40.45 26.59 37.04
C ALA A 5 39.03 26.58 36.46
N VAL A 6 38.91 26.43 35.14
CA VAL A 6 37.61 26.29 34.46
C VAL A 6 37.14 24.84 34.63
N ALA A 7 35.96 24.67 35.24
CA ALA A 7 35.28 23.38 35.34
C ALA A 7 34.40 23.17 34.11
N THR A 8 34.65 22.10 33.34
CA THR A 8 33.81 21.67 32.22
C THR A 8 32.56 20.95 32.76
N ALA A 9 31.38 21.53 32.53
CA ALA A 9 30.09 20.88 32.79
C ALA A 9 29.76 19.86 31.67
N PRO A 10 29.17 18.69 31.98
CA PRO A 10 28.77 17.73 30.96
C PRO A 10 27.49 18.19 30.24
N SER A 11 27.51 18.12 28.91
CA SER A 11 26.37 18.36 28.03
C SER A 11 25.36 17.22 28.20
N GLN A 12 24.14 17.54 28.63
CA GLN A 12 23.04 16.57 28.71
C GLN A 12 22.55 16.22 27.30
N ALA A 13 22.66 14.94 26.94
CA ALA A 13 22.07 14.38 25.73
C ALA A 13 20.54 14.48 25.80
N ARG A 14 19.94 15.13 24.80
CA ARG A 14 18.48 15.27 24.68
C ARG A 14 17.87 13.93 24.27
N ALA A 15 17.00 13.38 25.11
CA ALA A 15 16.20 12.20 24.80
C ALA A 15 15.25 12.48 23.61
N PRO A 16 15.00 11.50 22.73
CA PRO A 16 14.06 11.67 21.62
C PRO A 16 12.65 11.83 22.17
N ALA A 17 11.94 12.86 21.68
CA ALA A 17 10.53 13.07 21.98
C ALA A 17 9.71 11.90 21.41
N PRO A 18 8.69 11.39 22.14
CA PRO A 18 7.83 10.34 21.62
C PRO A 18 7.06 10.88 20.42
N VAL A 19 7.20 10.21 19.28
CA VAL A 19 6.36 10.46 18.10
C VAL A 19 4.93 10.09 18.46
N ALA A 20 4.03 11.08 18.40
CA ALA A 20 2.61 10.83 18.60
C ALA A 20 2.11 9.88 17.51
N ALA A 21 1.58 8.72 17.91
CA ALA A 21 0.94 7.79 16.99
C ALA A 21 -0.21 8.52 16.28
N ALA A 22 -0.17 8.54 14.94
CA ALA A 22 -1.23 9.11 14.13
C ALA A 22 -2.54 8.34 14.42
N ALA A 23 -3.56 9.06 14.87
CA ALA A 23 -4.88 8.49 15.10
C ALA A 23 -5.46 8.03 13.76
N THR A 24 -5.70 6.73 13.62
CA THR A 24 -6.45 6.15 12.51
C THR A 24 -7.91 6.59 12.63
N THR A 25 -8.28 7.64 11.89
CA THR A 25 -9.69 8.02 11.75
C THR A 25 -10.42 6.90 11.02
N PRO A 26 -11.46 6.27 11.60
CA PRO A 26 -12.23 5.26 10.90
C PRO A 26 -12.99 5.93 9.76
N SER A 27 -12.58 5.66 8.52
CA SER A 27 -13.36 6.02 7.35
C SER A 27 -14.70 5.28 7.43
N ALA A 28 -15.81 5.97 7.20
CA ALA A 28 -17.14 5.38 7.12
C ALA A 28 -17.20 4.47 5.87
N GLY A 29 -16.68 3.25 6.03
CA GLY A 29 -16.66 2.23 5.00
C GLY A 29 -18.01 1.52 4.85
N LEU A 30 -18.17 0.84 3.72
CA LEU A 30 -19.31 -0.06 3.48
C LEU A 30 -19.44 -1.12 4.60
N PRO A 31 -20.65 -1.64 4.85
CA PRO A 31 -20.85 -2.71 5.83
C PRO A 31 -19.94 -3.90 5.52
N ARG A 32 -19.34 -4.49 6.57
CA ARG A 32 -18.50 -5.68 6.43
C ARG A 32 -19.30 -6.83 5.82
N VAL A 33 -18.78 -7.39 4.73
CA VAL A 33 -19.32 -8.63 4.15
C VAL A 33 -18.86 -9.79 5.03
N ALA A 34 -19.82 -10.51 5.62
CA ALA A 34 -19.56 -11.76 6.32
C ALA A 34 -19.44 -12.91 5.30
N PRO A 35 -18.55 -13.89 5.51
CA PRO A 35 -18.51 -15.08 4.68
C PRO A 35 -19.83 -15.86 4.83
N PHE A 36 -20.36 -16.33 3.70
CA PHE A 36 -21.57 -17.15 3.66
C PHE A 36 -21.19 -18.62 3.40
N ALA A 37 -21.58 -19.50 4.31
CA ALA A 37 -21.45 -20.94 4.13
C ALA A 37 -22.74 -21.50 3.51
N LEU A 38 -22.62 -22.09 2.32
CA LEU A 38 -23.75 -22.69 1.61
C LEU A 38 -24.19 -23.99 2.30
N PRO A 39 -25.45 -24.13 2.77
CA PRO A 39 -25.91 -25.32 3.48
C PRO A 39 -26.24 -26.46 2.50
N ILE A 40 -25.22 -27.18 2.02
CA ILE A 40 -25.35 -28.25 1.02
C ILE A 40 -26.37 -29.33 1.45
N ASP A 41 -26.39 -29.74 2.71
CA ASP A 41 -27.33 -30.75 3.22
C ASP A 41 -28.79 -30.32 3.07
N ALA A 42 -29.10 -29.06 3.42
CA ALA A 42 -30.45 -28.53 3.31
C ALA A 42 -30.91 -28.46 1.85
N LEU A 43 -29.99 -28.10 0.96
CA LEU A 43 -30.28 -28.01 -0.47
C LEU A 43 -30.45 -29.41 -1.10
N ALA A 44 -29.65 -30.40 -0.67
CA ALA A 44 -29.82 -31.79 -1.08
C ALA A 44 -31.18 -32.36 -0.63
N GLN A 45 -31.60 -32.08 0.61
CA GLN A 45 -32.93 -32.45 1.11
C GLN A 45 -34.05 -31.80 0.30
N MET A 46 -33.93 -30.51 -0.05
CA MET A 46 -34.91 -29.80 -0.87
C MET A 46 -35.07 -30.42 -2.26
N ALA A 47 -33.95 -30.80 -2.91
CA ALA A 47 -33.99 -31.50 -4.18
C ALA A 47 -34.71 -32.85 -4.05
N GLN A 48 -34.39 -33.65 -3.02
CA GLN A 48 -35.04 -34.92 -2.75
C GLN A 48 -36.55 -34.78 -2.54
N GLN A 49 -36.98 -33.79 -1.76
CA GLN A 49 -38.41 -33.49 -1.54
C GLN A 49 -39.15 -33.12 -2.83
N SER A 50 -38.42 -32.56 -3.79
CA SER A 50 -38.94 -32.20 -5.11
C SER A 50 -38.85 -33.35 -6.12
N GLY A 51 -38.41 -34.55 -5.70
CA GLY A 51 -38.22 -35.71 -6.57
C GLY A 51 -37.01 -35.59 -7.51
N LEU A 52 -36.09 -34.66 -7.23
CA LEU A 52 -34.89 -34.41 -8.02
C LEU A 52 -33.66 -35.02 -7.33
N ASN A 53 -32.70 -35.49 -8.13
CA ASN A 53 -31.44 -35.98 -7.61
C ASN A 53 -30.36 -34.90 -7.68
N TRP A 54 -29.81 -34.54 -6.52
CA TRP A 54 -28.64 -33.67 -6.45
C TRP A 54 -27.38 -34.46 -6.84
N VAL A 55 -26.59 -33.96 -7.81
CA VAL A 55 -25.33 -34.59 -8.21
C VAL A 55 -24.16 -33.68 -7.82
N ASN A 56 -23.33 -34.13 -6.88
CA ASN A 56 -22.08 -33.47 -6.47
C ASN A 56 -20.97 -34.52 -6.31
N SER A 57 -19.72 -34.07 -6.18
CA SER A 57 -18.60 -34.89 -5.73
C SER A 57 -18.84 -35.41 -4.31
N ASP A 58 -18.17 -36.51 -3.98
CA ASP A 58 -18.18 -37.14 -2.67
C ASP A 58 -17.82 -36.14 -1.54
N ALA A 59 -18.61 -36.15 -0.46
CA ALA A 59 -18.48 -35.21 0.64
C ALA A 59 -17.12 -35.31 1.37
N GLU A 60 -16.56 -36.51 1.53
CA GLU A 60 -15.27 -36.69 2.20
C GLU A 60 -14.12 -36.17 1.32
N LYS A 61 -14.22 -36.32 -0.01
CA LYS A 61 -13.23 -35.75 -0.93
C LYS A 61 -13.23 -34.23 -0.90
N ILE A 62 -14.42 -33.62 -0.84
CA ILE A 62 -14.56 -32.18 -0.72
C ILE A 62 -13.98 -31.70 0.62
N ARG A 63 -14.28 -32.40 1.73
CA ARG A 63 -13.77 -32.05 3.06
C ARG A 63 -12.25 -32.10 3.12
N LEU A 64 -11.65 -33.13 2.53
CA LEU A 64 -10.20 -33.27 2.46
C LEU A 64 -9.55 -32.18 1.59
N ALA A 65 -10.17 -31.84 0.46
CA ALA A 65 -9.67 -30.75 -0.40
C ALA A 65 -9.78 -29.38 0.31
N GLN A 66 -10.87 -29.12 1.04
CA GLN A 66 -11.03 -27.90 1.82
C GLN A 66 -10.01 -27.80 2.96
N ASP A 67 -9.75 -28.90 3.66
CA ASP A 67 -8.73 -28.96 4.70
C ASP A 67 -7.33 -28.70 4.13
N ALA A 68 -7.02 -29.32 2.98
CA ALA A 68 -5.77 -29.08 2.26
C ALA A 68 -5.62 -27.61 1.84
N ILE A 69 -6.71 -26.96 1.40
CA ILE A 69 -6.72 -25.53 1.03
C ILE A 69 -6.53 -24.65 2.27
N ALA A 70 -7.23 -24.95 3.36
CA ALA A 70 -7.12 -24.21 4.62
C ALA A 70 -5.72 -24.33 5.24
N ALA A 71 -5.03 -25.44 5.02
CA ALA A 71 -3.66 -25.66 5.46
C ALA A 71 -2.59 -24.94 4.60
N GLN A 72 -2.98 -24.32 3.47
CA GLN A 72 -2.01 -23.61 2.63
C GLN A 72 -1.50 -22.33 3.34
N PRO A 73 -0.17 -22.12 3.40
CA PRO A 73 0.37 -20.87 3.94
C PRO A 73 0.06 -19.70 3.01
N GLU A 74 -0.31 -18.56 3.59
CA GLU A 74 -0.56 -17.34 2.82
C GLU A 74 0.71 -16.91 2.06
N ALA A 75 0.51 -16.41 0.84
CA ALA A 75 1.60 -15.89 0.04
C ALA A 75 2.27 -14.71 0.77
N ILE A 76 3.60 -14.71 0.81
CA ILE A 76 4.38 -13.63 1.42
C ILE A 76 4.11 -12.35 0.62
N HIS A 77 3.43 -11.39 1.25
CA HIS A 77 3.23 -10.07 0.66
C HIS A 77 4.52 -9.26 0.80
N VAL A 78 5.11 -8.87 -0.33
CA VAL A 78 6.26 -7.96 -0.39
C VAL A 78 5.76 -6.59 -0.87
N PRO A 79 5.59 -5.60 0.03
CA PRO A 79 5.24 -4.26 -0.38
C PRO A 79 6.31 -3.71 -1.32
N ARG A 80 5.88 -3.24 -2.50
CA ARG A 80 6.80 -2.57 -3.42
C ARG A 80 7.19 -1.22 -2.84
N GLU A 81 8.48 -0.88 -2.93
CA GLU A 81 8.94 0.48 -2.65
C GLU A 81 8.26 1.46 -3.61
N ILE A 82 7.63 2.50 -3.06
CA ILE A 82 7.03 3.57 -3.86
C ILE A 82 8.19 4.46 -4.34
N ALA A 83 8.29 4.67 -5.65
CA ALA A 83 9.28 5.58 -6.21
C ALA A 83 9.12 6.99 -5.62
N ALA A 84 10.24 7.67 -5.33
CA ALA A 84 10.22 9.03 -4.82
C ALA A 84 9.47 9.96 -5.80
N PRO A 85 8.63 10.88 -5.30
CA PRO A 85 7.95 11.83 -6.15
C PRO A 85 8.97 12.73 -6.86
N VAL A 86 8.78 12.98 -8.15
CA VAL A 86 9.59 13.93 -8.91
C VAL A 86 9.34 15.33 -8.34
N VAL A 87 10.40 15.97 -7.86
CA VAL A 87 10.35 17.36 -7.40
C VAL A 87 10.31 18.26 -8.63
N VAL A 88 9.21 19.00 -8.79
CA VAL A 88 9.09 20.05 -9.81
C VAL A 88 9.77 21.32 -9.27
N ASP A 89 10.55 21.99 -10.11
CA ASP A 89 11.12 23.29 -9.76
C ASP A 89 10.00 24.34 -9.72
N GLU A 90 9.71 24.87 -8.53
CA GLU A 90 8.67 25.90 -8.30
C GLU A 90 9.21 27.33 -8.50
N GLY A 91 10.40 27.48 -9.13
CA GLY A 91 10.93 28.77 -9.50
C GLY A 91 9.94 29.59 -10.36
N PRO A 92 9.88 30.92 -10.17
CA PRO A 92 8.99 31.77 -10.96
C PRO A 92 9.37 31.66 -12.44
N LEU A 93 8.39 31.34 -13.29
CA LEU A 93 8.58 31.27 -14.74
C LEU A 93 8.98 32.65 -15.27
N VAL A 94 10.21 32.76 -15.78
CA VAL A 94 10.73 34.01 -16.34
C VAL A 94 10.42 34.05 -17.83
N LEU A 95 9.55 34.98 -18.23
CA LEU A 95 9.29 35.28 -19.64
C LEU A 95 10.54 35.92 -20.24
N VAL A 96 11.36 35.12 -20.93
CA VAL A 96 12.51 35.63 -21.69
C VAL A 96 12.03 36.13 -23.05
N GLU A 97 11.70 37.41 -23.15
CA GLU A 97 11.52 38.10 -24.43
C GLU A 97 12.87 38.13 -25.14
N THR A 98 13.12 37.14 -26.01
CA THR A 98 14.45 36.89 -26.51
C THR A 98 14.87 37.91 -27.56
N LYS A 99 15.90 38.71 -27.30
CA LYS A 99 16.62 39.43 -28.37
C LYS A 99 17.42 38.47 -29.28
N ARG A 100 17.63 37.22 -28.85
CA ARG A 100 18.27 36.14 -29.58
C ARG A 100 17.23 35.14 -30.07
N ASP A 101 17.11 34.97 -31.38
CA ASP A 101 16.12 34.07 -31.97
C ASP A 101 16.35 32.61 -31.53
N LEU A 102 15.40 32.06 -30.77
CA LEU A 102 15.46 30.71 -30.21
C LEU A 102 15.19 29.61 -31.23
N ARG A 103 14.61 29.92 -32.40
CA ARG A 103 14.31 28.93 -33.45
C ARG A 103 15.55 28.21 -33.97
N ASN A 104 16.72 28.83 -33.85
CA ASN A 104 17.99 28.30 -34.34
C ASN A 104 18.93 27.83 -33.21
N LEU A 105 18.46 27.85 -31.95
CA LEU A 105 19.25 27.43 -30.81
C LEU A 105 18.86 26.01 -30.43
N ASN A 106 19.80 25.09 -30.57
CA ASN A 106 19.59 23.70 -30.20
C ASN A 106 19.61 23.59 -28.66
N LEU A 107 18.46 23.26 -28.08
CA LEU A 107 18.26 23.15 -26.63
C LEU A 107 18.37 21.68 -26.20
N PRO A 108 18.98 21.38 -25.03
CA PRO A 108 19.26 20.02 -24.59
C PRO A 108 18.02 19.14 -24.34
N PHE A 109 16.81 19.72 -24.32
CA PHE A 109 15.53 18.99 -24.19
C PHE A 109 14.81 18.74 -25.52
N GLU A 110 15.18 19.44 -26.60
CA GLU A 110 14.60 19.25 -27.95
C GLU A 110 15.05 17.91 -28.57
N GLN A 111 16.19 17.37 -28.15
CA GLN A 111 16.70 16.06 -28.60
C GLN A 111 15.75 14.90 -28.24
N ASN A 112 14.87 15.09 -27.25
CA ASN A 112 13.93 14.08 -26.78
C ASN A 112 12.50 14.23 -27.34
N SER A 113 12.25 15.21 -28.22
CA SER A 113 10.90 15.58 -28.69
C SER A 113 10.56 15.11 -30.12
N ALA A 114 11.45 14.38 -30.80
CA ALA A 114 11.18 13.79 -32.11
C ALA A 114 10.53 12.40 -31.98
N SER A 115 9.22 12.38 -31.72
CA SER A 115 8.30 11.27 -32.02
C SER A 115 6.90 11.82 -32.29
#